data_AF-A0AAX3X176-F1
#
_entry.id   AF-A0AAX3X176-F1
#
_cell.length_a   1.000
_cell.length_b   1.000
_cell.length_c   1.000
_cell.angle_alpha   90.00
_cell.angle_beta   90.00
_cell.angle_gamma   90.00
#
_symmetry.space_group_name_H-M   'P 1'
#
loop_
_entity.id
_entity.type
_entity.pdbx_description
1 polymer ?
#
loop_
_entity_poly.entity_id
_entity_poly.type
_entity_poly.pdbx_seq_one_letter_code
_entity_poly.pdbx_strand_id
1 'polypeptide(L)'
;MAYSVDEMTFAGKHRGPITIHAGKTIDKDAFNSLAIYSALMKIGIKSPIDLPKGAVIATANLTECHKITSDYYGMYEQENTSTDKGHLIQGDEWWFGNYEEGRYAWQLNDVPGTS
;
A
#
# COMPACT_ATOMS: atom_id res chain seq x y z
N MET A 1 11.63 -0.73 -2.41
CA MET A 1 10.81 0.48 -2.57
C MET A 1 9.37 0.03 -2.51
N ALA A 2 8.60 0.55 -1.57
CA ALA A 2 7.22 0.12 -1.34
C ALA A 2 6.25 1.25 -1.68
N TYR A 3 5.05 0.88 -2.09
CA TYR A 3 3.94 1.81 -2.26
C TYR A 3 2.88 1.58 -1.20
N SER A 4 2.35 2.67 -0.65
CA SER A 4 1.13 2.66 0.15
C SER A 4 0.12 3.63 -0.45
N VAL A 5 -1.17 3.28 -0.43
CA VAL A 5 -2.23 4.21 -0.82
C VAL A 5 -3.03 4.60 0.42
N ASP A 6 -3.23 5.90 0.58
CA ASP A 6 -4.16 6.44 1.57
C ASP A 6 -5.47 6.83 0.87
N GLU A 7 -6.59 6.79 1.60
CA GLU A 7 -7.89 7.27 1.12
C GLU A 7 -7.93 8.79 0.97
N MET A 8 -6.96 9.52 1.56
CA MET A 8 -6.83 10.95 1.36
C MET A 8 -6.38 11.27 -0.07
N THR A 9 -7.26 11.93 -0.82
CA THR A 9 -7.08 12.48 -2.18
C THR A 9 -6.03 13.60 -2.28
N PHE A 10 -5.13 13.71 -1.30
CA PHE A 10 -4.21 14.83 -1.15
C PHE A 10 -2.76 14.39 -1.28
N ALA A 11 -2.06 14.93 -2.29
CA ALA A 11 -0.61 14.92 -2.36
C ALA A 11 -0.06 15.89 -1.31
N GLY A 12 0.11 15.40 -0.08
CA GLY A 12 0.85 16.12 0.95
C GLY A 12 2.20 16.61 0.43
N LYS A 13 2.56 17.87 0.73
CA LYS A 13 3.90 18.42 0.41
C LYS A 13 5.02 17.84 1.30
N HIS A 14 4.66 17.09 2.34
CA HIS A 14 5.64 16.50 3.24
C HIS A 14 6.51 15.48 2.50
N ARG A 15 7.82 15.56 2.73
CA ARG A 15 8.84 14.61 2.30
C ARG A 15 9.79 14.41 3.46
N GLY A 16 9.94 13.18 3.91
CA GLY A 16 10.66 12.91 5.14
C GLY A 16 10.04 11.81 5.99
N PRO A 17 10.53 11.65 7.22
CA PRO A 17 10.07 10.61 8.14
C PRO A 17 8.57 10.71 8.42
N ILE A 18 7.91 9.56 8.44
CA ILE A 18 6.51 9.37 8.82
C ILE A 18 6.36 8.14 9.71
N THR A 19 5.32 8.13 10.54
CA THR A 19 4.87 6.95 11.28
C THR A 19 3.67 6.32 10.59
N ILE A 20 3.65 4.98 10.51
CA ILE A 20 2.52 4.22 9.97
C ILE A 20 1.74 3.68 11.17
N HIS A 21 0.46 4.06 11.26
CA HIS A 21 -0.43 3.67 12.34
C HIS A 21 -1.42 2.61 11.86
N ALA A 22 -1.58 1.54 12.62
CA ALA A 22 -2.68 0.61 12.44
C ALA A 22 -4.00 1.28 12.82
N GLY A 23 -5.01 1.11 11.98
CA GLY A 23 -6.37 1.56 12.26
C GLY A 23 -6.92 0.98 13.57
N LYS A 24 -8.01 1.56 14.07
CA LYS A 24 -8.69 1.05 15.28
C LYS A 24 -9.59 -0.14 14.98
N THR A 25 -9.97 -0.30 13.72
CA THR A 25 -10.85 -1.36 13.21
C THR A 25 -10.09 -2.25 12.24
N ILE A 26 -10.55 -3.50 12.11
CA ILE A 26 -9.99 -4.46 11.16
C ILE A 26 -10.97 -4.60 10.00
N ASP A 27 -10.46 -4.42 8.79
CA ASP A 27 -11.16 -4.83 7.58
C ASP A 27 -11.02 -6.35 7.41
N LYS A 28 -12.10 -7.07 7.66
CA LYS A 28 -12.13 -8.54 7.60
C LYS A 28 -12.12 -9.04 6.16
N ASP A 29 -12.67 -8.28 5.23
CA ASP A 29 -12.72 -8.68 3.83
C ASP A 29 -11.33 -8.57 3.22
N ALA A 30 -10.62 -7.47 3.49
CA ALA A 30 -9.21 -7.32 3.14
C ALA A 30 -8.33 -8.41 3.77
N PHE A 31 -8.52 -8.69 5.07
CA PHE A 31 -7.77 -9.76 5.77
C PHE A 31 -7.95 -11.13 5.11
N ASN A 32 -9.15 -11.44 4.63
CA ASN A 32 -9.45 -12.72 3.98
C ASN A 32 -9.03 -12.78 2.52
N SER A 33 -8.52 -11.69 1.93
CA SER A 33 -7.98 -11.74 0.58
C SER A 33 -6.74 -12.65 0.55
N LEU A 34 -6.60 -13.45 -0.50
CA LEU A 34 -5.54 -14.46 -0.57
C LEU A 34 -4.13 -13.85 -0.45
N ALA A 35 -3.91 -12.70 -1.10
CA ALA A 35 -2.63 -12.00 -1.08
C ALA A 35 -2.28 -11.49 0.32
N ILE A 36 -3.21 -10.76 0.97
CA ILE A 36 -3.00 -10.20 2.32
C ILE A 36 -2.88 -11.32 3.35
N TYR A 37 -3.77 -12.32 3.31
CA TYR A 37 -3.71 -13.45 4.24
C TYR A 37 -2.38 -14.21 4.13
N SER A 38 -1.92 -14.48 2.91
CA SER A 38 -0.64 -15.16 2.68
C SER A 38 0.56 -14.36 3.18
N ALA A 39 0.55 -13.03 3.01
CA ALA A 39 1.59 -12.15 3.52
C ALA A 39 1.61 -12.13 5.06
N LEU A 40 0.45 -12.01 5.69
CA LEU A 40 0.30 -12.04 7.16
C LEU A 40 0.74 -13.39 7.76
N MET A 41 0.41 -14.49 7.10
CA MET A 41 0.82 -15.83 7.52
C MET A 41 2.34 -16.01 7.54
N LYS A 42 3.08 -15.41 6.58
CA LYS A 42 4.56 -15.45 6.53
C LYS A 42 5.19 -14.81 7.76
N ILE A 43 4.52 -13.82 8.37
CA ILE A 43 4.98 -13.14 9.59
C ILE A 43 4.31 -13.67 10.87
N GLY A 44 3.56 -14.78 10.76
CA GLY A 44 2.98 -15.48 11.90
C GLY A 44 1.61 -14.98 12.37
N ILE A 45 0.98 -14.04 11.65
CA ILE A 45 -0.36 -13.54 11.95
C ILE A 45 -1.38 -14.47 11.27
N LYS A 46 -2.20 -15.16 12.08
CA LYS A 46 -3.14 -16.18 11.56
C LYS A 46 -4.61 -15.81 11.78
N SER A 47 -4.89 -14.92 12.71
CA SER A 47 -6.22 -14.50 13.08
C SER A 47 -6.33 -12.98 13.13
N PRO A 48 -7.49 -12.38 12.80
CA PRO A 48 -7.71 -10.95 12.95
C PRO A 48 -7.42 -10.43 14.37
N ILE A 49 -7.57 -11.26 15.41
CA ILE A 49 -7.28 -10.84 16.79
C ILE A 49 -5.79 -10.57 17.03
N ASP A 50 -4.92 -11.15 16.21
CA ASP A 50 -3.46 -11.00 16.31
C ASP A 50 -2.98 -9.68 15.68
N LEU A 51 -3.85 -8.97 14.94
CA LEU A 51 -3.50 -7.71 14.31
C LEU A 51 -3.36 -6.59 15.36
N PRO A 52 -2.29 -5.78 15.28
CA PRO A 52 -2.16 -4.57 16.07
C PRO A 52 -3.29 -3.59 15.72
N LYS A 53 -3.82 -2.88 16.72
CA LYS A 53 -4.87 -1.87 16.56
C LYS A 53 -4.49 -0.60 17.29
N GLY A 54 -4.67 0.55 16.63
CA GLY A 54 -4.38 1.87 17.22
C GLY A 54 -2.93 2.06 17.65
N ALA A 55 -1.99 1.33 17.05
CA ALA A 55 -0.57 1.33 17.38
C ALA A 55 0.28 1.82 16.20
N VAL A 56 1.45 2.39 16.47
CA VAL A 56 2.48 2.59 15.45
C VAL A 56 3.07 1.23 15.11
N ILE A 57 3.00 0.84 13.84
CA ILE A 57 3.48 -0.48 13.37
C ILE A 57 4.77 -0.39 12.57
N ALA A 58 5.07 0.78 12.01
CA ALA A 58 6.29 1.02 11.26
C ALA A 58 6.62 2.52 11.22
N THR A 59 7.86 2.80 10.85
CA THR A 59 8.31 4.13 10.40
C THR A 59 8.79 3.99 8.96
N ALA A 60 8.67 5.05 8.18
CA ALA A 60 9.17 5.08 6.81
C ALA A 60 9.59 6.49 6.44
N ASN A 61 10.29 6.63 5.32
CA ASN A 61 10.59 7.91 4.71
C ASN A 61 9.72 8.10 3.47
N LEU A 62 8.83 9.09 3.50
CA LEU A 62 8.00 9.46 2.35
C LEU A 62 8.84 10.27 1.36
N THR A 63 9.17 9.67 0.22
CA THR A 63 10.04 10.33 -0.77
C THR A 63 9.28 10.93 -1.93
N GLU A 64 8.16 10.34 -2.34
CA GLU A 64 7.30 10.93 -3.37
C GLU A 64 5.82 10.52 -3.22
N CYS A 65 4.93 11.31 -3.82
CA CYS A 65 3.52 10.96 -4.01
C CYS A 65 3.23 11.03 -5.50
N HIS A 66 2.78 9.91 -6.07
CA HIS A 66 2.50 9.77 -7.49
C HIS A 66 1.00 9.65 -7.69
N LYS A 67 0.44 10.43 -8.61
CA LYS A 67 -0.99 10.34 -8.93
C LYS A 67 -1.23 9.10 -9.78
N ILE A 68 -2.27 8.34 -9.46
CA ILE A 68 -2.69 7.23 -10.33
C ILE A 68 -3.41 7.82 -11.54
N THR A 69 -2.86 7.57 -12.73
CA THR A 69 -3.35 8.15 -13.99
C THR A 69 -4.05 7.17 -14.90
N SER A 70 -3.95 5.87 -14.63
CA SER A 70 -4.64 4.81 -15.38
C SER A 70 -4.66 5.06 -16.89
N ASP A 71 -3.51 5.02 -17.53
CA ASP A 71 -3.36 4.92 -18.97
C ASP A 71 -3.25 3.43 -19.34
N TYR A 72 -4.41 2.76 -19.33
CA TYR A 72 -4.56 1.33 -19.64
C TYR A 72 -3.84 0.98 -20.95
N TYR A 73 -2.74 0.24 -20.87
CA TYR A 73 -2.10 -0.34 -22.04
C TYR A 73 -1.76 -1.81 -21.79
N GLY A 74 -2.63 -2.69 -22.28
CA GLY A 74 -2.19 -4.01 -22.71
C GLY A 74 -3.14 -5.17 -22.45
N MET A 75 -4.25 -5.25 -23.20
CA MET A 75 -4.87 -6.45 -23.81
C MET A 75 -5.11 -7.74 -23.00
N TYR A 76 -4.75 -7.80 -21.73
CA TYR A 76 -4.82 -8.96 -20.87
C TYR A 76 -5.13 -8.45 -19.46
N GLU A 77 -5.94 -9.19 -18.71
CA GLU A 77 -6.36 -8.93 -17.33
C GLU A 77 -5.14 -8.93 -16.37
N GLN A 78 -4.22 -8.00 -16.53
CA GLN A 78 -3.03 -7.89 -15.70
C GLN A 78 -3.33 -6.97 -14.51
N GLU A 79 -3.02 -7.49 -13.34
CA GLU A 79 -3.11 -6.86 -12.03
C GLU A 79 -2.03 -5.79 -11.87
N ASN A 80 -2.21 -4.66 -12.55
CA ASN A 80 -1.28 -3.54 -12.52
C ASN A 80 -1.94 -2.18 -12.80
N THR A 81 -1.19 -1.11 -12.52
CA THR A 81 -1.53 0.26 -12.93
C THR A 81 -0.29 1.13 -13.08
N SER A 82 -0.46 2.30 -13.65
CA SER A 82 0.57 3.33 -13.86
C SER A 82 0.27 4.60 -13.08
N THR A 83 1.35 5.33 -12.79
CA THR A 83 1.31 6.66 -12.19
C THR A 83 1.61 7.76 -13.20
N ASP A 84 1.34 9.03 -12.85
CA ASP A 84 1.66 10.23 -13.64
C ASP A 84 3.14 10.40 -13.97
N LYS A 85 4.01 9.67 -13.27
CA LYS A 85 5.46 9.63 -13.49
C LYS A 85 5.93 8.38 -14.24
N GLY A 86 5.01 7.53 -14.72
CA GLY A 86 5.32 6.32 -15.47
C GLY A 86 5.77 5.13 -14.61
N HIS A 87 5.64 5.19 -13.28
CA HIS A 87 5.90 4.03 -12.42
C HIS A 87 4.80 2.98 -12.60
N LEU A 88 5.22 1.73 -12.82
CA LEU A 88 4.34 0.56 -12.86
C LEU A 88 4.17 -0.01 -11.44
N ILE A 89 2.93 -0.14 -11.00
CA ILE A 89 2.54 -0.81 -9.74
C ILE A 89 1.93 -2.15 -10.14
N GLN A 90 2.48 -3.24 -9.61
CA GLN A 90 2.13 -4.62 -9.96
C GLN A 90 2.49 -5.56 -8.80
N GLY A 91 2.04 -6.82 -8.85
CA GLY A 91 2.41 -7.82 -7.84
C GLY A 91 1.79 -7.54 -6.46
N ASP A 92 2.54 -7.81 -5.40
CA ASP A 92 2.08 -7.63 -4.01
C ASP A 92 1.65 -6.17 -3.76
N GLU A 93 2.37 -5.18 -4.30
CA GLU A 93 2.02 -3.77 -4.15
C GLU A 93 0.64 -3.46 -4.70
N TRP A 94 0.26 -4.03 -5.85
CA TRP A 94 -1.08 -3.88 -6.43
C TRP A 94 -2.16 -4.47 -5.51
N TRP A 95 -1.90 -5.65 -4.96
CA TRP A 95 -2.84 -6.36 -4.09
C TRP A 95 -3.01 -5.74 -2.71
N PHE A 96 -2.03 -4.96 -2.23
CA PHE A 96 -2.06 -4.36 -0.89
C PHE A 96 -2.64 -2.94 -0.86
N GLY A 97 -3.00 -2.37 -2.01
CA GLY A 97 -3.50 -1.00 -2.09
C GLY A 97 -4.74 -0.86 -2.96
N ASN A 98 -5.47 0.23 -2.77
CA ASN A 98 -6.52 0.64 -3.69
C ASN A 98 -5.94 1.68 -4.65
N TYR A 99 -5.63 1.26 -5.88
CA TYR A 99 -5.09 2.15 -6.92
C TYR A 99 -6.12 2.53 -7.98
N GLU A 100 -7.35 2.81 -7.58
CA GLU A 100 -8.31 3.48 -8.46
C GLU A 100 -7.72 4.79 -9.03
N GLU A 101 -8.05 5.07 -10.29
CA GLU A 101 -7.66 6.30 -10.96
C GLU A 101 -8.03 7.54 -10.13
N GLY A 102 -7.10 8.50 -10.05
CA GLY A 102 -7.29 9.74 -9.28
C GLY A 102 -6.82 9.67 -7.83
N ARG A 103 -6.50 8.48 -7.30
CA ARG A 103 -5.81 8.32 -6.01
C ARG A 103 -4.32 8.65 -6.11
N TYR A 104 -3.61 8.60 -4.98
CA TYR A 104 -2.16 8.82 -4.92
C TYR A 104 -1.44 7.63 -4.27
N ALA A 105 -0.43 7.10 -4.95
CA ALA A 105 0.49 6.13 -4.37
C ALA A 105 1.68 6.86 -3.73
N TRP A 106 1.96 6.54 -2.48
CA TRP A 106 3.09 7.08 -1.73
C TRP A 106 4.29 6.17 -1.89
N GLN A 107 5.38 6.72 -2.41
CA GLN A 107 6.65 6.04 -2.50
C GLN A 107 7.37 6.14 -1.15
N LEU A 108 7.62 4.98 -0.55
CA LEU A 108 8.25 4.86 0.76
C LEU A 108 9.61 4.17 0.65
N ASN A 109 10.58 4.75 1.36
CA ASN A 109 11.89 4.15 1.64
C ASN A 109 12.00 3.81 3.13
N ASP A 110 13.01 2.99 3.46
CA ASP A 110 13.36 2.62 4.84
C ASP A 110 12.20 1.95 5.62
N VAL A 111 11.33 1.24 4.89
CA VAL A 111 10.26 0.44 5.49
C VAL A 111 10.89 -0.84 6.10
N PRO A 112 10.68 -1.14 7.39
CA PRO A 112 11.18 -2.36 8.00
C PRO A 112 10.68 -3.61 7.28
N GLY A 113 11.57 -4.56 6.98
CA GLY A 113 11.21 -5.86 6.38
C GLY A 113 11.16 -5.89 4.85
N THR A 114 11.46 -4.79 4.16
CA THR A 114 11.69 -4.78 2.70
C THR A 114 13.19 -4.74 2.42
N SER A 115 13.81 -5.88 2.11
CA SER A 115 15.21 -6.02 1.69
C SER A 115 15.30 -6.73 0.35
#